data_AF-A0A8H5CEG0-F1
#
_entry.id   AF-A0A8H5CEG0-F1
#
_cell.length_a   1.000
_cell.length_b   1.000
_cell.length_c   1.000
_cell.angle_alpha   90.00
_cell.angle_beta   90.00
_cell.angle_gamma   90.00
#
_symmetry.space_group_name_H-M   'P 1'
#
loop_
_entity.id
_entity.type
_entity.pdbx_description
1 polymer ?
#
loop_
_entity_poly.entity_id
_entity_poly.type
_entity_poly.pdbx_seq_one_letter_code
_entity_poly.pdbx_strand_id
1 'polypeptide(L)'
;MFSLNGLSKAVLSAVLAVTALTVHSTEAASVIPDDVSLPIPTFEPVYDCSFRFPPNLSNAWIDGPLGRRAIFRFEEANFTDSKTGELVAKLIPEAGGGFGINSTVDAKFYVDAIMMIQFVDDHEYAYLKVNGIGGLGPKNGSSMRVQMETGSASRQALAGNFLMFENVFLPANVTPPDESIAYFRLFQKRAIAPLVFRPPGRLLSRAMTELLVYISCRNISLSHNALNVAQ
;
A
#
# COMPACT_ATOMS: atom_id res chain seq x y z
N MET A 1 53.91 4.29 45.50
CA MET A 1 52.82 3.71 46.32
C MET A 1 51.63 4.65 46.20
N PHE A 2 50.62 4.32 45.37
CA PHE A 2 49.37 5.06 45.34
C PHE A 2 48.30 4.26 46.09
N SER A 3 47.72 4.88 47.12
CA SER A 3 46.67 4.30 47.95
C SER A 3 45.31 4.51 47.28
N LEU A 4 44.58 3.42 47.06
CA LEU A 4 43.19 3.41 46.57
C LEU A 4 42.22 3.36 47.77
N ASN A 5 42.18 4.40 48.60
CA ASN A 5 41.28 4.50 49.75
C ASN A 5 40.12 5.50 49.52
N GLY A 6 39.49 5.47 48.34
CA GLY A 6 38.48 6.48 48.00
C GLY A 6 37.38 6.05 47.03
N LEU A 7 37.24 4.77 46.70
CA LEU A 7 36.10 4.32 45.90
C LEU A 7 34.85 4.28 46.80
N SER A 8 34.08 5.36 46.75
CA SER A 8 32.83 5.51 47.50
C SER A 8 31.84 4.42 47.08
N LYS A 9 31.01 3.99 48.04
CA LYS A 9 29.93 3.00 47.83
C LYS A 9 29.03 3.33 46.61
N ALA A 10 28.94 4.60 46.23
CA ALA A 10 28.18 5.06 45.07
C ALA A 10 28.74 4.57 43.73
N VAL A 11 30.08 4.46 43.59
CA VAL A 11 30.71 4.02 42.33
C VAL A 11 30.52 2.52 42.12
N LEU A 12 30.58 1.72 43.20
CA LEU A 12 30.28 0.28 43.12
C LEU A 12 28.80 0.00 42.80
N SER A 13 27.87 0.79 43.34
CA SER A 13 26.43 0.67 43.05
C SER A 13 26.09 1.06 41.61
N ALA A 14 26.77 2.04 41.03
CA ALA A 14 26.57 2.44 39.63
C ALA A 14 27.04 1.35 38.63
N VAL A 15 28.18 0.69 38.93
CA VAL A 15 28.70 -0.39 38.07
C VAL A 15 27.82 -1.64 38.12
N LEU A 16 27.24 -1.98 39.29
CA LEU A 16 26.28 -3.08 39.43
C LEU A 16 24.94 -2.79 38.73
N ALA A 17 24.47 -1.55 38.76
CA ALA A 17 23.22 -1.16 38.10
C ALA A 17 23.34 -1.22 36.56
N VAL A 18 24.50 -0.84 36.00
CA VAL A 18 24.75 -0.91 34.56
C VAL A 18 24.93 -2.36 34.07
N THR A 19 25.55 -3.24 34.88
CA THR A 19 25.63 -4.68 34.53
C THR A 19 24.30 -5.41 34.73
N ALA A 20 23.43 -4.98 35.66
CA ALA A 20 22.10 -5.56 35.82
C ALA A 20 21.14 -5.17 34.67
N LEU A 21 21.30 -4.00 34.05
CA LEU A 21 20.51 -3.59 32.89
C LEU A 21 20.92 -4.28 31.58
N THR A 22 22.11 -4.86 31.49
CA THR A 22 22.58 -5.57 30.28
C THR A 22 22.19 -7.05 30.20
N VAL A 23 21.52 -7.61 31.22
CA VAL A 23 21.34 -9.08 31.33
C VAL A 23 19.94 -9.60 30.93
N HIS A 24 18.97 -8.75 30.55
CA HIS A 24 17.62 -9.24 30.22
C HIS A 24 16.97 -8.64 28.97
N SER A 25 17.74 -8.14 28.00
CA SER A 25 17.23 -8.08 26.62
C SER A 25 17.41 -9.46 25.97
N THR A 26 16.85 -10.51 26.56
CA THR A 26 16.48 -11.66 25.75
C THR A 26 15.42 -11.13 24.82
N GLU A 27 15.77 -10.93 23.55
CA GLU A 27 14.80 -10.72 22.48
C GLU A 27 13.88 -11.93 22.49
N ALA A 28 12.82 -11.87 23.30
CA ALA A 28 11.75 -12.83 23.26
C ALA A 28 11.15 -12.63 21.88
N ALA A 29 11.53 -13.49 20.94
CA ALA A 29 10.92 -13.55 19.64
C ALA A 29 9.42 -13.68 19.87
N SER A 30 8.67 -12.63 19.56
CA SER A 30 7.21 -12.65 19.60
C SER A 30 6.76 -13.52 18.43
N VAL A 31 6.69 -14.83 18.66
CA VAL A 31 6.17 -15.79 17.67
C VAL A 31 4.65 -15.73 17.73
N ILE A 32 4.00 -15.66 16.57
CA ILE A 32 2.55 -15.86 16.47
C ILE A 32 2.28 -17.28 16.99
N PRO A 33 1.44 -17.46 18.01
CA PRO A 33 1.16 -18.79 18.54
C PRO A 33 0.69 -19.73 17.43
N ASP A 34 1.13 -21.01 17.47
CA ASP A 34 0.79 -21.99 16.43
C ASP A 34 -0.73 -22.23 16.29
N ASP A 35 -1.51 -21.88 17.31
CA ASP A 35 -2.98 -21.92 17.32
C ASP A 35 -3.65 -20.65 16.76
N VAL A 36 -2.87 -19.65 16.34
CA VAL A 36 -3.36 -18.40 15.74
C VAL A 36 -3.10 -18.41 14.24
N SER A 37 -4.17 -18.57 13.46
CA SER A 37 -4.13 -18.31 12.02
C SER A 37 -4.46 -16.85 11.76
N LEU A 38 -3.54 -16.11 11.13
CA LEU A 38 -3.84 -14.77 10.64
C LEU A 38 -4.66 -14.87 9.35
N PRO A 39 -5.79 -14.13 9.23
CA PRO A 39 -6.58 -14.16 8.01
C PRO A 39 -5.76 -13.62 6.84
N ILE A 40 -5.72 -14.37 5.74
CA ILE A 40 -5.08 -13.93 4.49
C ILE A 40 -5.99 -12.88 3.85
N PRO A 41 -5.50 -11.64 3.62
CA PRO A 41 -6.30 -10.61 2.96
C PRO A 41 -6.82 -11.10 1.61
N THR A 42 -8.11 -10.89 1.35
CA THR A 42 -8.69 -11.12 0.02
C THR A 42 -8.98 -9.79 -0.65
N PHE A 43 -8.96 -9.80 -1.98
CA PHE A 43 -9.16 -8.63 -2.81
C PHE A 43 -10.31 -8.91 -3.77
N GLU A 44 -11.19 -7.93 -3.97
CA GLU A 44 -12.26 -8.02 -4.94
C GLU A 44 -12.14 -6.91 -5.99
N PRO A 45 -12.43 -7.21 -7.26
CA PRO A 45 -12.35 -6.23 -8.32
C PRO A 45 -13.45 -5.19 -8.17
N VAL A 46 -13.10 -3.94 -8.45
CA VAL A 46 -14.00 -2.79 -8.40
C VAL A 46 -14.15 -2.24 -9.81
N TYR A 47 -13.04 -1.79 -10.41
CA TYR A 47 -13.04 -1.19 -11.74
C TYR A 47 -12.03 -1.85 -12.67
N ASP A 48 -12.41 -2.00 -13.93
CA ASP A 48 -11.48 -2.22 -15.04
C ASP A 48 -11.14 -0.87 -15.66
N CYS A 49 -9.86 -0.66 -15.94
CA CYS A 49 -9.34 0.64 -16.32
C CYS A 49 -8.53 0.54 -17.60
N SER A 50 -8.72 1.49 -18.52
CA SER A 50 -7.86 1.67 -19.68
C SER A 50 -7.20 3.04 -19.62
N PHE A 51 -5.92 3.09 -19.93
CA PHE A 51 -5.12 4.32 -19.94
C PHE A 51 -4.49 4.48 -21.31
N ARG A 52 -4.74 5.62 -21.95
CA ARG A 52 -4.07 6.02 -23.19
C ARG A 52 -2.90 6.93 -22.86
N PHE A 53 -1.75 6.60 -23.41
CA PHE A 53 -0.54 7.39 -23.35
C PHE A 53 -0.32 8.15 -24.67
N PRO A 54 0.48 9.23 -24.65
CA PRO A 54 0.90 9.87 -25.88
C PRO A 54 1.67 8.91 -26.78
N PRO A 55 1.60 9.10 -28.11
CA PRO A 55 2.47 8.38 -29.02
C PRO A 55 3.94 8.68 -28.70
N ASN A 56 4.84 7.74 -29.02
CA ASN A 56 6.28 7.86 -28.82
C ASN A 56 6.72 7.96 -27.34
N LEU A 57 6.16 7.11 -26.46
CA LEU A 57 6.66 6.91 -25.10
C LEU A 57 8.17 6.62 -25.01
N SER A 58 8.82 6.19 -26.10
CA SER A 58 10.27 6.05 -26.17
C SER A 58 11.04 7.35 -25.89
N ASN A 59 10.45 8.51 -26.18
CA ASN A 59 11.03 9.83 -25.90
C ASN A 59 10.78 10.30 -24.45
N ALA A 60 9.92 9.59 -23.71
CA ALA A 60 9.62 9.89 -22.31
C ALA A 60 10.69 9.37 -21.33
N TRP A 61 11.81 8.82 -21.84
CA TRP A 61 12.84 8.19 -21.03
C TRP A 61 14.09 9.06 -20.93
N ILE A 62 14.60 9.19 -19.70
CA ILE A 62 15.84 9.89 -19.38
C ILE A 62 16.77 8.88 -18.72
N ASP A 63 17.95 8.66 -19.28
CA ASP A 63 18.94 7.74 -18.72
C ASP A 63 19.58 8.34 -17.44
N GLY A 64 19.92 7.48 -16.49
CA GLY A 64 20.51 7.89 -15.22
C GLY A 64 21.22 6.74 -14.50
N PRO A 65 21.87 7.03 -13.36
CA PRO A 65 22.71 6.05 -12.64
C PRO A 65 21.93 4.86 -12.05
N LEU A 66 20.61 4.99 -11.90
CA LEU A 66 19.73 3.93 -11.39
C LEU A 66 18.98 3.18 -12.50
N GLY A 67 19.30 3.44 -13.77
CA GLY A 67 18.56 2.95 -14.93
C GLY A 67 17.87 4.08 -15.70
N ARG A 68 16.64 3.88 -16.17
CA ARG A 68 15.93 4.86 -17.02
C ARG A 68 14.72 5.44 -16.29
N ARG A 69 14.64 6.76 -16.21
CA ARG A 69 13.50 7.50 -15.67
C ARG A 69 12.46 7.70 -16.76
N ALA A 70 11.24 7.22 -16.56
CA ALA A 70 10.09 7.58 -17.38
C ALA A 70 9.39 8.83 -16.81
N ILE A 71 8.98 9.74 -17.68
CA ILE A 71 8.07 10.85 -17.38
C ILE A 71 6.96 10.83 -18.41
N PHE A 72 5.75 10.45 -17.99
CA PHE A 72 4.62 10.30 -18.91
C PHE A 72 3.41 11.06 -18.40
N ARG A 73 2.57 11.47 -19.35
CA ARG A 73 1.22 11.97 -19.08
C ARG A 73 0.21 10.91 -19.52
N PHE A 74 -0.98 10.93 -18.95
CA PHE A 74 -2.11 10.20 -19.49
C PHE A 74 -2.91 11.14 -20.39
N GLU A 75 -3.27 10.71 -21.59
CA GLU A 75 -4.13 11.48 -22.48
C GLU A 75 -5.61 11.21 -22.18
N GLU A 76 -5.91 9.95 -21.91
CA GLU A 76 -7.25 9.49 -21.56
C GLU A 76 -7.14 8.39 -20.53
N ALA A 77 -8.13 8.29 -19.64
CA ALA A 77 -8.38 7.06 -18.93
C ALA A 77 -9.87 6.85 -18.72
N ASN A 78 -10.33 5.60 -18.83
CA ASN A 78 -11.69 5.20 -18.53
C ASN A 78 -11.67 4.19 -17.40
N PHE A 79 -12.63 4.32 -16.49
CA PHE A 79 -12.87 3.41 -15.38
C PHE A 79 -14.25 2.83 -15.59
N THR A 80 -14.33 1.51 -15.77
CA THR A 80 -15.58 0.78 -15.95
C THR A 80 -15.83 -0.14 -14.76
N ASP A 81 -17.08 -0.31 -14.35
CA ASP A 81 -17.45 -1.30 -13.34
C ASP A 81 -17.00 -2.69 -13.78
N SER A 82 -16.23 -3.38 -12.94
CA SER A 82 -15.64 -4.68 -13.28
C SER A 82 -16.66 -5.83 -13.42
N LYS A 83 -17.90 -5.62 -12.97
CA LYS A 83 -18.99 -6.61 -13.07
C LYS A 83 -19.92 -6.30 -14.23
N THR A 84 -20.27 -5.03 -14.44
CA THR A 84 -21.24 -4.63 -15.47
C THR A 84 -20.60 -4.14 -16.76
N GLY A 85 -19.35 -3.66 -16.71
CA GLY A 85 -18.65 -3.02 -17.83
C GLY A 85 -19.11 -1.59 -18.10
N GLU A 86 -20.02 -1.04 -17.30
CA GLU A 86 -20.51 0.33 -17.46
C GLU A 86 -19.43 1.35 -17.09
N LEU A 87 -19.38 2.47 -17.81
CA LEU A 87 -18.45 3.54 -17.53
C LEU A 87 -18.83 4.27 -16.21
N VAL A 88 -17.90 4.29 -15.27
CA VAL A 88 -18.08 4.89 -13.93
C VAL A 88 -17.32 6.21 -13.80
N ALA A 89 -16.13 6.33 -14.38
CA ALA A 89 -15.35 7.55 -14.31
C ALA A 89 -14.44 7.73 -15.53
N LYS A 90 -14.06 8.99 -15.77
CA LYS A 90 -13.07 9.38 -16.77
C LYS A 90 -11.96 10.20 -16.15
N LEU A 91 -10.77 10.11 -16.72
CA LEU A 91 -9.69 11.06 -16.46
C LEU A 91 -10.15 12.48 -16.80
N ILE A 92 -9.89 13.44 -15.92
CA ILE A 92 -10.01 14.86 -16.26
C ILE A 92 -8.89 15.19 -17.24
N PRO A 93 -9.16 15.83 -18.39
CA PRO A 93 -8.14 16.16 -19.39
C PRO A 93 -6.92 16.85 -18.76
N GLU A 94 -5.73 16.38 -19.13
CA GLU A 94 -4.42 16.88 -18.67
C GLU A 94 -4.14 16.71 -17.16
N ALA A 95 -5.08 16.21 -16.36
CA ALA A 95 -4.93 16.02 -14.93
C ALA A 95 -4.45 14.59 -14.60
N GLY A 96 -3.39 14.13 -15.27
CA GLY A 96 -2.87 12.79 -15.05
C GLY A 96 -1.49 12.56 -15.64
N GLY A 97 -0.65 11.87 -14.89
CA GLY A 97 0.66 11.45 -15.34
C GLY A 97 1.44 10.77 -14.25
N GLY A 98 2.71 10.51 -14.51
CA GLY A 98 3.56 9.89 -13.54
C GLY A 98 5.02 9.89 -13.90
N PHE A 99 5.77 9.46 -12.91
CA PHE A 99 7.18 9.19 -12.97
C PHE A 99 7.38 7.69 -12.75
N GLY A 100 8.42 7.14 -13.35
CA GLY A 100 8.86 5.80 -12.97
C GLY A 100 10.33 5.56 -13.20
N ILE A 101 10.91 4.59 -12.50
CA ILE A 101 12.29 4.15 -12.72
C ILE A 101 12.24 2.73 -13.22
N ASN A 102 12.75 2.50 -14.42
CA ASN A 102 13.14 1.17 -14.85
C ASN A 102 14.56 0.92 -14.35
N SER A 103 14.66 0.16 -13.26
CA SER A 103 15.89 -0.09 -12.54
C SER A 103 16.75 -1.14 -13.22
N THR A 104 18.03 -0.83 -13.43
CA THR A 104 19.00 -1.79 -13.96
C THR A 104 19.53 -2.76 -12.90
N VAL A 105 19.26 -2.51 -11.62
CA VAL A 105 19.75 -3.32 -10.50
C VAL A 105 18.93 -4.62 -10.35
N ASP A 106 17.61 -4.51 -10.50
CA ASP A 106 16.66 -5.60 -10.25
C ASP A 106 15.67 -5.83 -11.39
N ALA A 107 15.83 -5.11 -12.51
CA ALA A 107 14.95 -5.14 -13.67
C ALA A 107 13.48 -4.84 -13.32
N LYS A 108 13.24 -4.03 -12.27
CA LYS A 108 11.90 -3.61 -11.85
C LYS A 108 11.58 -2.20 -12.30
N PHE A 109 10.30 -1.98 -12.58
CA PHE A 109 9.72 -0.67 -12.80
C PHE A 109 9.04 -0.18 -11.52
N TYR A 110 9.60 0.87 -10.94
CA TYR A 110 9.05 1.58 -9.79
C TYR A 110 8.22 2.74 -10.29
N VAL A 111 6.93 2.79 -9.95
CA VAL A 111 6.00 3.82 -10.45
C VAL A 111 5.51 4.72 -9.33
N ASP A 112 5.41 6.01 -9.64
CA ASP A 112 4.75 7.05 -8.84
C ASP A 112 3.91 7.90 -9.80
N ALA A 113 2.60 7.67 -9.80
CA ALA A 113 1.67 8.34 -10.69
C ALA A 113 0.56 9.03 -9.90
N ILE A 114 0.05 10.12 -10.47
CA ILE A 114 -1.07 10.87 -9.95
C ILE A 114 -2.08 11.10 -11.06
N MET A 115 -3.36 11.12 -10.70
CA MET A 115 -4.42 11.43 -11.65
C MET A 115 -5.65 11.97 -10.94
N MET A 116 -6.44 12.76 -11.64
CA MET A 116 -7.76 13.18 -11.23
C MET A 116 -8.79 12.60 -12.17
N ILE A 117 -9.83 11.99 -11.61
CA ILE A 117 -10.96 11.43 -12.35
C ILE A 117 -12.23 12.15 -11.96
N GLN A 118 -13.22 12.12 -12.85
CA GLN A 118 -14.58 12.55 -12.58
C GLN A 118 -15.53 11.37 -12.74
N PHE A 119 -16.38 11.15 -11.75
CA PHE A 119 -17.44 10.15 -11.81
C PHE A 119 -18.55 10.60 -12.76
N VAL A 120 -19.13 9.64 -13.49
CA VAL A 120 -20.14 9.93 -14.52
C VAL A 120 -21.53 10.18 -13.92
N ASP A 121 -21.84 9.52 -12.82
CA ASP A 121 -23.16 9.51 -12.19
C ASP A 121 -23.41 10.76 -11.32
N ASP A 122 -22.46 11.11 -10.45
CA ASP A 122 -22.60 12.24 -9.53
C ASP A 122 -21.73 13.46 -9.89
N HIS A 123 -20.91 13.36 -10.94
CA HIS A 123 -19.99 14.41 -11.40
C HIS A 123 -18.95 14.87 -10.39
N GLU A 124 -18.81 14.17 -9.26
CA GLU A 124 -17.80 14.45 -8.26
C GLU A 124 -16.42 13.99 -8.73
N TYR A 125 -15.39 14.59 -8.12
CA TYR A 125 -14.01 14.32 -8.46
C TYR A 125 -13.36 13.34 -7.48
N ALA A 126 -12.38 12.59 -7.97
CA ALA A 126 -11.46 11.85 -7.13
C ALA A 126 -10.00 12.10 -7.57
N TYR A 127 -9.14 12.36 -6.60
CA TYR A 127 -7.69 12.34 -6.76
C TYR A 127 -7.18 10.93 -6.44
N LEU A 128 -6.34 10.39 -7.32
CA LEU A 128 -5.69 9.09 -7.14
C LEU A 128 -4.18 9.27 -7.13
N LYS A 129 -3.54 8.74 -6.09
CA LYS A 129 -2.08 8.57 -6.03
C LYS A 129 -1.74 7.08 -6.12
N VAL A 130 -0.85 6.74 -7.03
CA VAL A 130 -0.49 5.37 -7.37
C VAL A 130 0.99 5.17 -7.15
N ASN A 131 1.35 4.24 -6.27
CA ASN A 131 2.73 3.86 -6.01
C ASN A 131 2.90 2.35 -6.12
N GLY A 132 3.90 1.89 -6.84
CA GLY A 132 4.09 0.45 -6.98
C GLY A 132 5.38 0.02 -7.60
N ILE A 133 5.45 -1.29 -7.80
CA ILE A 133 6.57 -1.99 -8.37
C ILE A 133 6.05 -3.09 -9.29
N GLY A 134 6.74 -3.31 -10.41
CA GLY A 134 6.43 -4.37 -11.35
C GLY A 134 7.57 -4.61 -12.31
N GLY A 135 7.33 -5.31 -13.41
CA GLY A 135 8.20 -5.26 -14.57
C GLY A 135 7.49 -4.63 -15.75
N LEU A 136 8.25 -4.09 -16.70
CA LEU A 136 7.71 -3.68 -17.98
C LEU A 136 7.46 -4.94 -18.83
N GLY A 137 6.28 -5.04 -19.44
CA GLY A 137 5.96 -6.08 -20.43
C GLY A 137 4.98 -7.17 -19.96
N PRO A 138 4.47 -7.97 -20.93
CA PRO A 138 3.27 -8.79 -20.78
C PRO A 138 3.36 -10.00 -19.84
N LYS A 139 4.57 -10.32 -19.39
CA LYS A 139 4.82 -11.46 -18.49
C LYS A 139 5.14 -11.04 -17.07
N ASN A 140 5.22 -9.74 -16.83
CA ASN A 140 5.63 -9.18 -15.56
C ASN A 140 4.41 -8.60 -14.83
N GLY A 141 3.97 -9.29 -13.79
CA GLY A 141 2.97 -8.72 -12.88
C GLY A 141 3.49 -7.43 -12.25
N SER A 142 2.59 -6.47 -12.08
CA SER A 142 2.84 -5.26 -11.30
C SER A 142 1.77 -5.11 -10.24
N SER A 143 2.18 -4.75 -9.04
CA SER A 143 1.24 -4.45 -7.95
C SER A 143 1.48 -3.01 -7.53
N MET A 144 0.43 -2.20 -7.62
CA MET A 144 0.50 -0.78 -7.31
C MET A 144 -0.56 -0.43 -6.28
N ARG A 145 -0.16 0.13 -5.15
CA ARG A 145 -1.09 0.69 -4.17
C ARG A 145 -1.72 1.94 -4.76
N VAL A 146 -3.02 2.08 -4.56
CA VAL A 146 -3.78 3.28 -4.90
C VAL A 146 -4.29 3.91 -3.61
N GLN A 147 -4.08 5.22 -3.48
CA GLN A 147 -4.74 6.06 -2.50
C GLN A 147 -5.74 6.94 -3.23
N MET A 148 -6.98 6.97 -2.76
CA MET A 148 -8.07 7.74 -3.34
C MET A 148 -8.57 8.78 -2.33
N GLU A 149 -8.79 9.99 -2.83
CA GLU A 149 -9.40 11.10 -2.10
C GLU A 149 -10.58 11.59 -2.94
N THR A 150 -11.78 11.68 -2.37
CA THR A 150 -12.98 12.11 -3.11
C THR A 150 -13.99 12.80 -2.20
N GLY A 151 -14.78 13.71 -2.78
CA GLY A 151 -15.98 14.29 -2.16
C GLY A 151 -17.24 13.44 -2.35
N SER A 152 -17.22 12.46 -3.26
CA SER A 152 -18.41 11.64 -3.59
C SER A 152 -18.87 10.82 -2.39
N ALA A 153 -20.10 11.08 -1.93
CA ALA A 153 -20.74 10.32 -0.86
C ALA A 153 -20.89 8.83 -1.22
N SER A 154 -21.15 8.53 -2.50
CA SER A 154 -21.35 7.16 -2.99
C SER A 154 -20.06 6.34 -3.06
N ARG A 155 -18.89 6.99 -3.00
CA ARG A 155 -17.56 6.37 -3.11
C ARG A 155 -16.68 6.51 -1.88
N GLN A 156 -17.17 7.12 -0.78
CA GLN A 156 -16.41 7.22 0.47
C GLN A 156 -15.95 5.87 1.02
N ALA A 157 -16.77 4.83 0.87
CA ALA A 157 -16.39 3.47 1.29
C ALA A 157 -15.15 2.95 0.54
N LEU A 158 -14.99 3.34 -0.74
CA LEU A 158 -13.85 2.97 -1.57
C LEU A 158 -12.61 3.80 -1.18
N ALA A 159 -12.77 5.10 -0.99
CA ALA A 159 -11.68 6.00 -0.58
C ALA A 159 -11.10 5.63 0.81
N GLY A 160 -11.95 5.17 1.72
CA GLY A 160 -11.53 4.67 3.04
C GLY A 160 -10.91 3.27 3.04
N ASN A 161 -10.80 2.59 1.88
CA ASN A 161 -10.31 1.22 1.79
C ASN A 161 -8.87 1.15 1.27
N PHE A 162 -8.23 -0.01 1.43
CA PHE A 162 -6.96 -0.30 0.75
C PHE A 162 -7.26 -0.69 -0.69
N LEU A 163 -6.72 0.09 -1.63
CA LEU A 163 -6.89 -0.11 -3.06
C LEU A 163 -5.59 -0.54 -3.73
N MET A 164 -5.72 -1.36 -4.78
CA MET A 164 -4.58 -1.88 -5.54
C MET A 164 -4.90 -1.95 -7.02
N PHE A 165 -4.01 -1.44 -7.86
CA PHE A 165 -4.00 -1.74 -9.29
C PHE A 165 -3.13 -2.97 -9.59
N GLU A 166 -3.62 -3.77 -10.52
CA GLU A 166 -2.87 -4.83 -11.17
C GLU A 166 -2.94 -4.65 -12.69
N ASN A 167 -1.85 -4.96 -13.39
CA ASN A 167 -1.83 -4.98 -14.86
C ASN A 167 -2.74 -6.10 -15.39
N VAL A 168 -3.51 -5.79 -16.42
CA VAL A 168 -4.28 -6.77 -17.19
C VAL A 168 -3.66 -6.90 -18.56
N PHE A 169 -3.18 -8.09 -18.89
CA PHE A 169 -2.64 -8.38 -20.22
C PHE A 169 -3.73 -8.96 -21.10
N LEU A 170 -4.08 -8.22 -22.15
CA LEU A 170 -4.99 -8.71 -23.16
C LEU A 170 -4.25 -9.68 -24.11
N PRO A 171 -4.90 -10.75 -24.59
CA PRO A 171 -4.29 -11.61 -25.58
C PRO A 171 -4.01 -10.87 -26.90
N ALA A 172 -3.02 -11.36 -27.65
CA ALA A 172 -2.47 -10.66 -28.82
C ALA A 172 -3.51 -10.42 -29.95
N ASN A 173 -4.58 -11.21 -30.01
CA ASN A 173 -5.65 -11.09 -30.99
C ASN A 173 -6.68 -9.99 -30.65
N VAL A 174 -6.63 -9.41 -29.46
CA VAL A 174 -7.53 -8.35 -28.98
C VAL A 174 -6.79 -7.10 -28.51
N THR A 175 -5.46 -7.14 -28.48
CA THR A 175 -4.64 -5.95 -28.21
C THR A 175 -4.69 -5.06 -29.46
N PRO A 176 -5.12 -3.78 -29.34
CA PRO A 176 -5.03 -2.85 -30.45
C PRO A 176 -3.58 -2.80 -30.96
N PRO A 177 -3.36 -2.55 -32.27
CA PRO A 177 -1.99 -2.37 -32.80
C PRO A 177 -1.27 -1.16 -32.19
N ASP A 178 -2.01 -0.32 -31.47
CA ASP A 178 -1.53 0.84 -30.76
C ASP A 178 -0.99 0.45 -29.38
N GLU A 179 0.33 0.41 -29.24
CA GLU A 179 1.06 0.14 -27.99
C GLU A 179 0.84 1.22 -26.91
N SER A 180 0.07 2.27 -27.22
CA SER A 180 -0.20 3.38 -26.31
C SER A 180 -1.34 3.14 -25.31
N ILE A 181 -1.95 1.96 -25.27
CA ILE A 181 -3.03 1.65 -24.32
C ILE A 181 -2.60 0.58 -23.32
N ALA A 182 -2.67 0.90 -22.03
CA ALA A 182 -2.51 -0.06 -20.94
C ALA A 182 -3.84 -0.34 -20.25
N TYR A 183 -3.98 -1.58 -19.76
CA TYR A 183 -5.17 -2.04 -19.05
C TYR A 183 -4.81 -2.43 -17.63
N PHE A 184 -5.63 -2.01 -16.68
CA PHE A 184 -5.46 -2.31 -15.27
C PHE A 184 -6.78 -2.72 -14.65
N ARG A 185 -6.71 -3.40 -13.52
CA ARG A 185 -7.84 -3.69 -12.66
C ARG A 185 -7.61 -3.11 -11.29
N LEU A 186 -8.56 -2.29 -10.83
CA LEU A 186 -8.60 -1.79 -9.47
C LEU A 186 -9.28 -2.82 -8.58
N PHE A 187 -8.60 -3.20 -7.51
CA PHE A 187 -9.11 -4.04 -6.45
C PHE A 187 -9.27 -3.23 -5.17
N GLN A 188 -10.23 -3.62 -4.36
CA GLN A 188 -10.31 -3.22 -2.96
C GLN A 188 -10.03 -4.40 -2.05
N LYS A 189 -9.39 -4.14 -0.92
CA LYS A 189 -9.25 -5.14 0.15
C LYS A 189 -10.62 -5.44 0.73
N ARG A 190 -10.94 -6.72 0.86
CA ARG A 190 -12.12 -7.17 1.58
C ARG A 190 -11.76 -7.33 3.06
N ALA A 191 -12.57 -6.76 3.94
CA ALA A 191 -12.41 -6.98 5.37
C ALA A 191 -12.69 -8.46 5.69
N ILE A 192 -11.78 -9.10 6.44
CA ILE A 192 -12.00 -10.42 7.01
C ILE A 192 -12.03 -10.23 8.52
N ALA A 193 -13.13 -10.65 9.16
CA ALA A 193 -13.17 -10.71 10.61
C ALA A 193 -12.12 -11.74 11.08
N PRO A 194 -11.24 -11.42 12.04
CA PRO A 194 -10.27 -12.38 12.53
C PRO A 194 -11.00 -13.58 13.13
N LEU A 195 -10.73 -14.77 12.59
CA LEU A 195 -11.20 -16.02 13.19
C LEU A 195 -10.22 -16.38 14.31
N VAL A 196 -10.61 -16.14 15.55
CA VAL A 196 -9.87 -16.67 16.71
C VAL A 196 -10.26 -18.13 16.86
N PHE A 197 -9.38 -19.04 16.41
CA PHE A 197 -9.54 -20.45 16.71
C PHE A 197 -9.17 -20.67 18.19
N ARG A 198 -10.15 -21.07 19.01
CA ARG A 198 -9.89 -21.48 20.40
C ARG A 198 -9.65 -22.99 20.42
N PRO A 199 -8.44 -23.48 20.72
CA PRO A 199 -8.30 -24.89 21.05
C PRO A 199 -9.15 -25.19 22.30
N PRO A 200 -9.86 -26.33 22.34
CA PRO A 200 -10.63 -26.72 23.51
C PRO A 200 -9.66 -26.96 24.69
N GLY A 201 -9.69 -26.08 25.70
CA GLY A 201 -8.95 -26.28 26.96
C GLY A 201 -8.22 -25.08 27.56
N ARG A 202 -8.10 -23.93 26.85
CA ARG A 202 -7.52 -22.71 27.43
C ARG A 202 -8.55 -21.60 27.59
N LEU A 203 -9.07 -21.46 28.81
CA LEU A 203 -9.89 -20.33 29.22
C LEU A 203 -8.98 -19.11 29.46
N LEU A 204 -8.73 -18.32 28.43
CA LEU A 204 -8.37 -16.91 28.68
C LEU A 204 -9.64 -16.19 29.13
N SER A 205 -9.56 -15.44 30.22
CA SER A 205 -10.68 -14.66 30.75
C SER A 205 -11.20 -13.73 29.66
N ARG A 206 -12.53 -13.58 29.58
CA ARG A 206 -13.23 -12.72 28.59
C ARG A 206 -12.60 -11.33 28.43
N ALA A 207 -12.07 -10.78 29.52
CA ALA A 207 -11.43 -9.46 29.55
C ALA A 207 -10.19 -9.36 28.64
N MET A 208 -9.41 -10.42 28.47
CA MET A 208 -8.23 -10.39 27.59
C MET A 208 -8.57 -10.49 26.11
N THR A 209 -9.66 -11.18 25.75
CA THR A 209 -10.10 -11.26 24.36
C THR A 209 -10.66 -9.92 23.88
N GLU A 210 -11.43 -9.22 24.73
CA GLU A 210 -11.93 -7.88 24.41
C GLU A 210 -10.80 -6.85 24.31
N LEU A 211 -9.74 -6.97 25.13
CA LEU A 211 -8.58 -6.08 25.07
C LEU A 211 -7.80 -6.22 23.75
N LEU A 212 -7.60 -7.43 23.24
CA LEU A 212 -6.89 -7.67 21.97
C LEU A 212 -7.66 -7.13 20.76
N VAL A 213 -8.99 -7.29 20.73
CA VAL A 213 -9.85 -6.72 19.69
C VAL A 213 -9.88 -5.19 19.80
N TYR A 214 -9.93 -4.64 21.01
CA TYR A 214 -9.92 -3.20 21.24
C TYR A 214 -8.59 -2.54 20.83
N ILE A 215 -7.45 -3.18 21.06
CA ILE A 215 -6.13 -2.70 20.61
C ILE A 215 -6.01 -2.72 19.09
N SER A 216 -6.53 -3.76 18.42
CA SER A 216 -6.54 -3.83 16.96
C SER A 216 -7.42 -2.75 16.32
N CYS A 217 -8.53 -2.37 16.95
CA CYS A 217 -9.42 -1.31 16.46
C CYS A 217 -8.90 0.11 16.78
N ARG A 218 -8.29 0.34 17.95
CA ARG A 218 -7.75 1.67 18.30
C ARG A 218 -6.51 2.06 17.50
N ASN A 219 -5.66 1.12 17.12
CA ASN A 219 -4.48 1.45 16.30
C ASN A 219 -4.84 1.90 14.87
N ILE A 220 -6.04 1.54 14.38
CA ILE A 220 -6.59 2.04 13.11
C ILE A 220 -7.16 3.46 13.27
N SER A 221 -7.69 3.81 14.44
CA SER A 221 -8.25 5.14 14.72
C SER A 221 -7.20 6.17 15.17
N LEU A 222 -6.14 5.75 15.87
CA LEU A 222 -5.09 6.65 16.35
C LEU A 222 -4.15 7.14 15.23
N SER A 223 -4.02 6.39 14.13
CA SER A 223 -3.29 6.86 12.94
C SER A 223 -4.00 7.98 12.17
N HIS A 224 -5.31 8.19 12.40
CA HIS A 224 -6.06 9.33 11.84
C HIS A 224 -6.01 10.58 12.74
N ASN A 225 -5.83 10.43 14.06
CA ASN A 225 -5.80 11.58 14.98
C ASN A 225 -4.40 12.14 15.24
N ALA A 226 -3.32 11.39 14.98
CA ALA A 226 -1.95 11.89 15.15
C ALA A 226 -1.53 12.92 14.07
N LEU A 227 -2.28 13.03 12.96
CA LEU A 227 -2.02 14.01 11.90
C LEU A 227 -2.70 15.37 12.11
N ASN A 228 -3.66 15.48 13.04
CA ASN A 228 -4.38 16.74 13.33
C ASN A 228 -3.88 17.48 14.58
N VAL A 229 -2.79 17.03 15.21
CA VAL A 229 -2.19 17.69 16.39
C VAL A 229 -0.79 18.25 16.07
N ALA A 230 -0.38 18.23 14.80
CA ALA A 230 0.88 18.79 14.31
C ALA A 230 0.69 19.88 13.24
N GLN A 231 -0.40 20.65 13.33
CA GLN A 231 -0.59 21.93 12.65
C GLN A 231 -1.02 22.99 13.65
#